data_AF-A0A2P5DGP2-F1
#
_entry.id   AF-A0A2P5DGP2-F1
#
_cell.length_a   1.000
_cell.length_b   1.000
_cell.length_c   1.000
_cell.angle_alpha   90.00
_cell.angle_beta   90.00
_cell.angle_gamma   90.00
#
_symmetry.space_group_name_H-M   'P 1'
#
loop_
_entity.id
_entity.type
_entity.pdbx_description
1 polymer ?
#
loop_
_entity_poly.entity_id
_entity_poly.type
_entity_poly.pdbx_seq_one_letter_code
_entity_poly.pdbx_strand_id
1 'polypeptide(L)'
;GTPPIIQTIRAALAFWVKEYIGYELIERQEHIYVEKALNRLLQNKNIKVLGNTSAKRQAVVSFLIYSMTNSYATDLKNEYDDDSREGKEEGLYMWGETGNKRDKPLHGAFVAALLNDLFGIQARGGCACAGPYGHSLLKVDEINSIAYRSAIKKGYVGVKPGWTRISFPYYMSNEEFEFILAALEFIATYGQRFLTLYHFDLRTGSWSAREKALICLITNKNSNDPALPLANGIKGTKVDNKQPNDRKTAEAKPNGMVTKFEMSLKTAIEIAHLLPKFPPQRRLQEELDLNLLYFRV
;
A
#
# COMPACT_ATOMS: atom_id res chain seq x y z
N GLY A 1 -39.96 0.80 -15.87
CA GLY A 1 -38.91 -0.22 -15.69
C GLY A 1 -39.26 -1.07 -14.49
N THR A 2 -38.84 -2.34 -14.46
CA THR A 2 -39.08 -3.26 -13.34
C THR A 2 -38.47 -2.70 -12.05
N PRO A 3 -39.24 -2.49 -10.98
CA PRO A 3 -38.71 -1.99 -9.71
C PRO A 3 -37.64 -2.94 -9.14
N PRO A 4 -36.57 -2.41 -8.52
CA PRO A 4 -35.47 -3.22 -8.00
C PRO A 4 -35.83 -3.87 -6.65
N ILE A 5 -36.84 -4.75 -6.65
CA ILE A 5 -37.46 -5.32 -5.44
C ILE A 5 -36.42 -6.05 -4.57
N ILE A 6 -35.56 -6.88 -5.18
CA ILE A 6 -34.53 -7.65 -4.45
C ILE A 6 -33.51 -6.72 -3.81
N GLN A 7 -33.11 -5.65 -4.49
CA GLN A 7 -32.18 -4.65 -3.95
C GLN A 7 -32.80 -3.92 -2.76
N THR A 8 -34.09 -3.58 -2.84
CA THR A 8 -34.83 -2.98 -1.73
C THR A 8 -34.88 -3.89 -0.51
N ILE A 9 -35.17 -5.19 -0.71
CA ILE A 9 -35.18 -6.17 0.38
C ILE A 9 -33.79 -6.29 1.02
N ARG A 10 -32.72 -6.37 0.21
CA ARG A 10 -31.34 -6.43 0.73
C ARG A 10 -30.96 -5.18 1.52
N ALA A 11 -31.35 -4.00 1.04
CA ALA A 11 -31.13 -2.75 1.76
C ALA A 11 -31.87 -2.76 3.10
N ALA A 12 -33.15 -3.12 3.12
CA ALA A 12 -33.95 -3.21 4.35
C ALA A 12 -33.32 -4.16 5.38
N LEU A 13 -32.86 -5.35 4.95
CA LEU A 13 -32.17 -6.30 5.82
C LEU A 13 -30.84 -5.73 6.36
N ALA A 14 -30.08 -4.99 5.54
CA ALA A 14 -28.85 -4.35 6.01
C ALA A 14 -29.13 -3.27 7.08
N PHE A 15 -30.22 -2.50 6.94
CA PHE A 15 -30.66 -1.56 7.98
C PHE A 15 -31.07 -2.29 9.26
N TRP A 16 -31.82 -3.39 9.15
CA TRP A 16 -32.18 -4.20 10.33
C TRP A 16 -30.97 -4.75 11.08
N VAL A 17 -29.97 -5.27 10.36
CA VAL A 17 -28.72 -5.74 11.00
C VAL A 17 -28.01 -4.59 11.69
N LYS A 18 -27.91 -3.43 11.04
CA LYS A 18 -27.28 -2.23 11.61
C LYS A 18 -28.00 -1.76 12.88
N GLU A 19 -29.33 -1.75 12.88
CA GLU A 19 -30.15 -1.38 14.04
C GLU A 19 -30.03 -2.39 15.18
N TYR A 20 -30.01 -3.69 14.85
CA TYR A 20 -29.81 -4.77 15.82
C TYR A 20 -28.45 -4.69 16.52
N ILE A 21 -27.38 -4.40 15.78
CA ILE A 21 -26.03 -4.24 16.35
C ILE A 21 -25.92 -2.94 17.15
N GLY A 22 -26.56 -1.88 16.68
CA GLY A 22 -26.59 -0.56 17.33
C GLY A 22 -25.40 0.34 16.94
N TYR A 23 -25.71 1.63 16.82
CA TYR A 23 -24.75 2.66 16.38
C TYR A 23 -23.57 2.85 17.34
N GLU A 24 -23.84 2.78 18.64
CA GLU A 24 -22.81 2.99 19.67
C GLU A 24 -21.74 1.89 19.65
N LEU A 25 -22.16 0.64 19.40
CA LEU A 25 -21.24 -0.48 19.33
C LEU A 25 -20.38 -0.41 18.06
N ILE A 26 -21.00 -0.08 16.92
CA ILE A 26 -20.29 0.12 15.64
C ILE A 26 -19.24 1.24 15.80
N GLU A 27 -19.65 2.40 16.31
CA GLU A 27 -18.76 3.54 16.50
C GLU A 27 -17.62 3.21 17.48
N ARG A 28 -17.91 2.53 18.59
CA ARG A 28 -16.90 2.10 19.57
C ARG A 28 -15.88 1.17 18.92
N GLN A 29 -16.33 0.18 18.15
CA GLN A 29 -15.44 -0.80 17.51
C GLN A 29 -14.55 -0.15 16.44
N GLU A 30 -15.13 0.70 15.61
CA GLU A 30 -14.40 1.48 14.60
C GLU A 30 -13.35 2.41 15.25
N HIS A 31 -13.72 3.05 16.35
CA HIS A 31 -12.80 3.91 17.11
C HIS A 31 -11.63 3.11 17.69
N ILE A 32 -11.87 1.91 18.26
CA ILE A 32 -10.82 1.02 18.77
C ILE A 32 -9.81 0.67 17.66
N TYR A 33 -10.29 0.30 16.47
CA TYR A 33 -9.40 -0.04 15.35
C TYR A 33 -8.60 1.16 14.86
N VAL A 34 -9.22 2.34 14.77
CA VAL A 34 -8.52 3.57 14.37
C VAL A 34 -7.42 3.93 15.35
N GLU A 35 -7.73 3.96 16.65
CA GLU A 35 -6.75 4.35 17.68
C GLU A 35 -5.56 3.41 17.68
N LYS A 36 -5.81 2.08 17.63
CA LYS A 36 -4.75 1.07 17.51
C LYS A 36 -3.91 1.27 16.25
N ALA A 37 -4.56 1.48 15.10
CA ALA A 37 -3.87 1.70 13.83
C ALA A 37 -3.02 2.98 13.86
N LEU A 38 -3.55 4.08 14.40
CA LEU A 38 -2.81 5.33 14.53
C LEU A 38 -1.59 5.20 15.44
N ASN A 39 -1.77 4.58 16.62
CA ASN A 39 -0.66 4.36 17.55
C ASN A 39 0.48 3.59 16.91
N ARG A 40 0.18 2.61 16.06
CA ARG A 40 1.19 1.81 15.36
C ARG A 40 1.79 2.53 14.14
N LEU A 41 0.95 3.11 13.29
CA LEU A 41 1.40 3.75 12.05
C LEU A 41 2.19 5.05 12.29
N LEU A 42 1.87 5.80 13.35
CA LEU A 42 2.58 7.05 13.68
C LEU A 42 4.00 6.83 14.19
N GLN A 43 4.28 5.66 14.77
CA GLN A 43 5.63 5.27 15.19
C GLN A 43 6.54 4.93 14.00
N ASN A 44 5.95 4.59 12.84
CA ASN A 44 6.73 4.16 11.69
C ASN A 44 7.28 5.36 10.89
N LYS A 45 8.62 5.49 10.88
CA LYS A 45 9.32 6.56 10.16
C LYS A 45 9.14 6.53 8.64
N ASN A 46 8.62 5.48 8.02
CA ASN A 46 8.41 5.43 6.56
C ASN A 46 6.95 5.72 6.18
N ILE A 47 6.05 5.81 7.16
CA ILE A 47 4.64 6.07 6.94
C ILE A 47 4.32 7.49 7.40
N LYS A 48 3.49 8.19 6.63
CA LYS A 48 2.92 9.48 7.04
C LYS A 48 1.41 9.40 6.89
N VAL A 49 0.72 9.41 8.02
CA VAL A 49 -0.73 9.56 8.06
C VAL A 49 -1.11 10.99 7.67
N LEU A 50 -2.12 11.14 6.83
CA LEU A 50 -2.64 12.42 6.37
C LEU A 50 -3.88 12.83 7.18
N GLY A 51 -4.07 14.13 7.36
CA GLY A 51 -5.18 14.72 8.12
C GLY A 51 -4.92 14.80 9.63
N ASN A 52 -5.88 15.34 10.37
CA ASN A 52 -5.76 15.58 11.81
C ASN A 52 -5.86 14.28 12.62
N THR A 53 -4.77 13.83 13.21
CA THR A 53 -4.66 12.56 13.96
C THR A 53 -5.29 12.58 15.36
N SER A 54 -5.67 13.75 15.87
CA SER A 54 -6.26 13.89 17.22
C SER A 54 -7.77 14.06 17.21
N ALA A 55 -8.36 14.46 16.07
CA ALA A 55 -9.80 14.62 15.94
C ALA A 55 -10.50 13.27 15.73
N LYS A 56 -11.73 13.15 16.26
CA LYS A 56 -12.62 12.02 15.99
C LYS A 56 -12.79 11.84 14.48
N ARG A 57 -12.61 10.60 14.01
CA ARG A 57 -12.64 10.25 12.59
C ARG A 57 -13.35 8.93 12.36
N GLN A 58 -13.82 8.75 11.13
CA GLN A 58 -14.28 7.47 10.63
C GLN A 58 -13.11 6.47 10.59
N ALA A 59 -13.42 5.16 10.55
CA ALA A 59 -12.44 4.10 10.44
C ALA A 59 -11.77 4.00 9.06
N VAL A 60 -11.23 5.12 8.58
CA VAL A 60 -10.52 5.25 7.32
C VAL A 60 -9.21 5.98 7.58
N VAL A 61 -8.10 5.38 7.18
CA VAL A 61 -6.76 5.96 7.30
C VAL A 61 -6.23 6.29 5.92
N SER A 62 -5.91 7.57 5.71
CA SER A 62 -5.21 8.07 4.53
C SER A 62 -3.72 8.19 4.85
N PHE A 63 -2.83 7.64 4.01
CA PHE A 63 -1.40 7.66 4.30
C PHE A 63 -0.53 7.69 3.02
N LEU A 64 0.70 8.15 3.20
CA LEU A 64 1.80 8.04 2.26
C LEU A 64 2.84 7.07 2.80
N ILE A 65 3.43 6.28 1.91
CA ILE A 65 4.62 5.48 2.22
C ILE A 65 5.80 6.13 1.52
N TYR A 66 6.84 6.45 2.28
CA TYR A 66 8.07 7.06 1.76
C TYR A 66 9.05 6.01 1.30
N SER A 67 9.64 6.24 0.12
CA SER A 67 10.85 5.53 -0.26
C SER A 67 12.05 6.10 0.51
N MET A 68 13.11 5.31 0.58
CA MET A 68 14.29 5.65 1.36
C MET A 68 15.54 5.56 0.50
N THR A 69 16.53 6.37 0.86
CA THR A 69 17.85 6.41 0.22
C THR A 69 18.93 6.44 1.27
N ASN A 70 20.13 5.99 0.90
CA ASN A 70 21.34 6.15 1.71
C ASN A 70 22.03 7.45 1.29
N SER A 71 22.16 8.40 2.19
CA SER A 71 23.03 9.55 1.97
C SER A 71 24.49 9.10 2.12
N TYR A 72 25.19 8.88 1.01
CA TYR A 72 26.64 8.67 0.97
C TYR A 72 27.45 9.98 1.05
N ALA A 73 26.83 11.12 1.36
CA ALA A 73 27.38 12.44 1.02
C ALA A 73 27.90 13.31 2.18
N THR A 74 28.05 12.79 3.40
CA THR A 74 28.59 13.60 4.53
C THR A 74 29.73 12.97 5.32
N ASP A 75 30.14 11.73 5.04
CA ASP A 75 31.18 11.06 5.83
C ASP A 75 32.60 11.18 5.22
N LEU A 76 32.78 12.01 4.19
CA LEU A 76 34.11 12.32 3.61
C LEU A 76 34.62 13.74 3.96
N LYS A 77 34.02 14.40 4.95
CA LYS A 77 34.57 15.62 5.53
C LYS A 77 34.51 15.49 7.04
N ASN A 78 35.52 14.82 7.61
CA ASN A 78 36.10 15.04 8.94
C ASN A 78 37.23 14.00 9.14
N GLU A 79 38.24 14.04 8.28
CA GLU A 79 39.59 13.61 8.66
C GLU A 79 40.36 14.90 8.91
N TYR A 80 40.20 15.48 10.10
CA TYR A 80 41.15 16.28 10.87
C TYR A 80 40.44 16.67 12.17
N ASP A 81 41.14 16.40 13.28
CA ASP A 81 40.89 16.85 14.66
C ASP A 81 39.87 16.10 15.54
N ASP A 82 40.45 15.34 16.47
CA ASP A 82 40.38 15.53 17.93
C ASP A 82 39.65 14.46 18.78
N ASP A 83 40.35 14.18 19.87
CA ASP A 83 40.21 13.17 20.91
C ASP A 83 39.00 13.46 21.80
N SER A 84 38.01 12.57 21.86
CA SER A 84 37.31 12.19 23.11
C SER A 84 36.07 11.30 22.89
N ARG A 85 36.06 10.20 23.66
CA ARG A 85 34.94 9.45 24.27
C ARG A 85 33.50 9.78 23.81
N GLU A 86 32.77 8.78 23.32
CA GLU A 86 31.60 8.15 23.99
C GLU A 86 30.77 7.27 23.01
N GLY A 87 30.22 6.17 23.56
CA GLY A 87 29.00 5.51 23.07
C GLY A 87 28.98 5.01 21.62
N LYS A 88 29.59 3.86 21.34
CA LYS A 88 29.27 3.09 20.11
C LYS A 88 27.83 2.56 20.21
N GLU A 89 26.87 3.34 19.73
CA GLU A 89 25.49 2.89 19.54
C GLU A 89 25.44 1.72 18.56
N GLU A 90 24.82 0.63 19.00
CA GLU A 90 24.48 -0.58 18.23
C GLU A 90 23.44 -0.34 17.10
N GLY A 91 23.32 0.91 16.60
CA GLY A 91 22.33 1.34 15.60
C GLY A 91 22.70 1.04 14.14
N LEU A 92 23.92 0.57 13.88
CA LEU A 92 24.45 0.41 12.52
C LEU A 92 23.77 -0.72 11.72
N TYR A 93 23.21 -1.73 12.38
CA TYR A 93 22.61 -2.90 11.70
C TYR A 93 21.16 -2.65 11.20
N MET A 94 20.43 -1.69 11.77
CA MET A 94 19.02 -1.44 11.41
C MET A 94 18.83 -0.50 10.20
N TRP A 95 19.85 0.27 9.82
CA TRP A 95 19.78 1.14 8.64
C TRP A 95 20.05 0.41 7.33
N GLY A 96 20.59 -0.81 7.39
CA GLY A 96 20.91 -1.60 6.19
C GLY A 96 19.70 -2.02 5.34
N GLU A 97 18.50 -2.03 5.91
CA GLU A 97 17.27 -2.43 5.21
C GLU A 97 16.41 -1.24 4.76
N THR A 98 16.32 -0.18 5.57
CA THR A 98 15.44 0.97 5.33
C THR A 98 16.15 2.25 4.94
N GLY A 99 17.49 2.31 4.97
CA GLY A 99 18.24 3.55 4.71
C GLY A 99 18.02 4.66 5.74
N ASN A 100 18.76 5.77 5.56
CA ASN A 100 18.85 6.85 6.56
C ASN A 100 18.06 8.12 6.18
N LYS A 101 17.64 8.30 4.92
CA LYS A 101 16.94 9.52 4.47
C LYS A 101 15.67 9.20 3.69
N ARG A 102 14.57 9.89 4.03
CA ARG A 102 13.31 9.89 3.26
C ARG A 102 13.53 10.56 1.90
N ASP A 103 13.12 9.87 0.85
CA ASP A 103 13.06 10.39 -0.52
C ASP A 103 11.59 10.64 -0.90
N LYS A 104 11.23 10.65 -2.20
CA LYS A 104 9.85 10.82 -2.65
C LYS A 104 8.94 9.67 -2.16
N PRO A 105 7.65 9.94 -1.88
CA PRO A 105 6.68 8.90 -1.56
C PRO A 105 6.45 7.94 -2.72
N LEU A 106 6.06 6.71 -2.40
CA LEU A 106 5.54 5.76 -3.37
C LEU A 106 4.18 6.24 -3.90
N HIS A 107 3.90 5.98 -5.17
CA HIS A 107 2.63 6.36 -5.78
C HIS A 107 1.46 5.65 -5.09
N GLY A 108 0.37 6.37 -4.79
CA GLY A 108 -0.76 5.79 -4.04
C GLY A 108 -1.41 4.58 -4.74
N ALA A 109 -1.49 4.60 -6.08
CA ALA A 109 -2.00 3.46 -6.85
C ALA A 109 -1.02 2.27 -6.88
N PHE A 110 0.29 2.53 -6.77
CA PHE A 110 1.29 1.47 -6.66
C PHE A 110 1.17 0.74 -5.33
N VAL A 111 1.08 1.48 -4.23
CA VAL A 111 0.89 0.89 -2.89
C VAL A 111 -0.41 0.08 -2.83
N ALA A 112 -1.49 0.57 -3.46
CA ALA A 112 -2.74 -0.17 -3.55
C ALA A 112 -2.61 -1.46 -4.39
N ALA A 113 -1.86 -1.41 -5.50
CA ALA A 113 -1.56 -2.60 -6.30
C ALA A 113 -0.73 -3.62 -5.50
N LEU A 114 0.29 -3.19 -4.76
CA LEU A 114 1.09 -4.09 -3.92
C LEU A 114 0.24 -4.77 -2.82
N LEU A 115 -0.63 -4.02 -2.15
CA LEU A 115 -1.54 -4.55 -1.13
C LEU A 115 -2.46 -5.63 -1.73
N ASN A 116 -2.97 -5.40 -2.94
CA ASN A 116 -3.81 -6.35 -3.64
C ASN A 116 -3.03 -7.58 -4.11
N ASP A 117 -1.92 -7.38 -4.81
CA ASP A 117 -1.21 -8.46 -5.51
C ASP A 117 -0.45 -9.38 -4.57
N LEU A 118 0.10 -8.85 -3.46
CA LEU A 118 0.87 -9.63 -2.49
C LEU A 118 -0.01 -10.19 -1.37
N PHE A 119 -1.02 -9.44 -0.92
CA PHE A 119 -1.77 -9.75 0.30
C PHE A 119 -3.27 -9.92 0.09
N GLY A 120 -3.80 -9.64 -1.11
CA GLY A 120 -5.24 -9.67 -1.38
C GLY A 120 -6.02 -8.55 -0.67
N ILE A 121 -5.33 -7.52 -0.19
CA ILE A 121 -5.94 -6.40 0.54
C ILE A 121 -6.35 -5.33 -0.46
N GLN A 122 -7.66 -5.09 -0.58
CA GLN A 122 -8.17 -4.04 -1.45
C GLN A 122 -8.06 -2.67 -0.80
N ALA A 123 -7.23 -1.81 -1.38
CA ALA A 123 -7.06 -0.42 -0.95
C ALA A 123 -7.41 0.56 -2.08
N ARG A 124 -7.67 1.82 -1.71
CA ARG A 124 -7.96 2.88 -2.70
C ARG A 124 -6.76 3.82 -2.82
N GLY A 125 -6.05 3.74 -3.93
CA GLY A 125 -4.99 4.67 -4.32
C GLY A 125 -5.52 5.83 -5.16
N GLY A 126 -5.03 7.04 -4.92
CA GLY A 126 -5.26 8.20 -5.78
C GLY A 126 -5.62 9.48 -5.02
N CYS A 127 -5.97 10.52 -5.76
CA CYS A 127 -6.40 11.80 -5.20
C CYS A 127 -7.89 11.73 -4.81
N ALA A 128 -8.26 12.31 -3.67
CA ALA A 128 -9.67 12.48 -3.31
C ALA A 128 -10.36 13.47 -4.27
N CYS A 129 -11.69 13.35 -4.43
CA CYS A 129 -12.50 14.25 -5.28
C CYS A 129 -12.50 15.72 -4.79
N ALA A 130 -11.83 16.02 -3.67
CA ALA A 130 -11.71 17.36 -3.11
C ALA A 130 -10.26 17.87 -3.30
N GLY A 131 -9.98 18.41 -4.48
CA GLY A 131 -8.66 18.92 -4.89
C GLY A 131 -7.98 19.89 -3.91
N PRO A 132 -8.71 20.87 -3.31
CA PRO A 132 -8.12 21.80 -2.34
C PRO A 132 -7.51 21.11 -1.11
N TYR A 133 -8.16 20.05 -0.60
CA TYR A 133 -7.60 19.25 0.49
C TYR A 133 -6.36 18.49 0.03
N GLY A 134 -6.34 18.00 -1.21
CA GLY A 134 -5.14 17.39 -1.80
C GLY A 134 -3.96 18.35 -1.82
N HIS A 135 -4.18 19.61 -2.21
CA HIS A 135 -3.12 20.62 -2.17
C HIS A 135 -2.63 20.90 -0.76
N SER A 136 -3.55 21.09 0.19
CA SER A 136 -3.19 21.35 1.60
C SER A 136 -2.43 20.18 2.24
N LEU A 137 -2.91 18.95 2.07
CA LEU A 137 -2.33 17.76 2.69
C LEU A 137 -0.97 17.37 2.10
N LEU A 138 -0.81 17.55 0.79
CA LEU A 138 0.43 17.21 0.08
C LEU A 138 1.40 18.39 -0.05
N LYS A 139 0.99 19.58 0.43
CA LYS A 139 1.71 20.85 0.32
C LYS A 139 2.05 21.21 -1.13
N VAL A 140 1.06 21.08 -2.02
CA VAL A 140 1.19 21.50 -3.42
C VAL A 140 0.99 23.02 -3.48
N ASP A 141 2.03 23.73 -3.90
CA ASP A 141 1.97 25.17 -4.18
C ASP A 141 1.27 25.47 -5.52
N GLU A 142 1.06 26.75 -5.78
CA GLU A 142 0.39 27.21 -7.00
C GLU A 142 1.15 26.84 -8.27
N ILE A 143 2.49 26.91 -8.25
CA ILE A 143 3.36 26.61 -9.38
C ILE A 143 3.21 25.13 -9.77
N ASN A 144 3.35 24.23 -8.80
CA ASN A 144 3.18 22.79 -8.99
C ASN A 144 1.74 22.46 -9.39
N SER A 145 0.74 23.14 -8.83
CA SER A 145 -0.66 22.97 -9.22
C SER A 145 -0.90 23.28 -10.70
N ILE A 146 -0.37 24.41 -11.18
CA ILE A 146 -0.46 24.81 -12.59
C ILE A 146 0.28 23.80 -13.48
N ALA A 147 1.46 23.35 -13.04
CA ALA A 147 2.25 22.36 -13.77
C ALA A 147 1.53 21.01 -13.88
N TYR A 148 0.93 20.51 -12.79
CA TYR A 148 0.06 19.32 -12.82
C TYR A 148 -1.10 19.50 -13.77
N ARG A 149 -1.79 20.63 -13.71
CA ARG A 149 -2.92 20.93 -14.61
C ARG A 149 -2.47 20.94 -16.07
N SER A 150 -1.30 21.51 -16.38
CA SER A 150 -0.75 21.53 -17.73
C SER A 150 -0.40 20.13 -18.23
N ALA A 151 0.24 19.30 -17.39
CA ALA A 151 0.60 17.93 -17.76
C ALA A 151 -0.64 17.05 -17.94
N ILE A 152 -1.65 17.18 -17.09
CA ILE A 152 -2.94 16.47 -17.23
C ILE A 152 -3.64 16.87 -18.54
N LYS A 153 -3.64 18.17 -18.90
CA LYS A 153 -4.17 18.64 -20.19
C LYS A 153 -3.45 18.05 -21.40
N LYS A 154 -2.16 17.72 -21.27
CA LYS A 154 -1.37 17.03 -22.31
C LYS A 154 -1.62 15.51 -22.34
N GLY A 155 -2.47 14.98 -21.47
CA GLY A 155 -2.81 13.55 -21.40
C GLY A 155 -1.99 12.76 -20.38
N TYR A 156 -1.15 13.39 -19.58
CA TYR A 156 -0.36 12.73 -18.53
C TYR A 156 -1.11 12.75 -17.20
N VAL A 157 -2.11 11.87 -17.03
CA VAL A 157 -2.91 11.82 -15.79
C VAL A 157 -2.10 11.28 -14.62
N GLY A 158 -1.08 10.46 -14.89
CA GLY A 158 -0.25 9.83 -13.86
C GLY A 158 0.50 10.81 -12.98
N VAL A 159 0.74 12.05 -13.43
CA VAL A 159 1.40 13.09 -12.61
C VAL A 159 0.59 13.51 -11.39
N LYS A 160 -0.71 13.19 -11.37
CA LYS A 160 -1.64 13.65 -10.33
C LYS A 160 -1.22 13.09 -8.97
N PRO A 161 -0.89 13.96 -7.99
CA PRO A 161 -0.48 13.49 -6.69
C PRO A 161 -1.68 12.89 -5.94
N GLY A 162 -1.42 11.91 -5.08
CA GLY A 162 -2.45 11.17 -4.36
C GLY A 162 -1.86 10.32 -3.25
N TRP A 163 -2.73 9.60 -2.55
CA TRP A 163 -2.35 8.77 -1.41
C TRP A 163 -3.14 7.47 -1.39
N THR A 164 -2.77 6.56 -0.49
CA THR A 164 -3.50 5.30 -0.30
C THR A 164 -4.43 5.42 0.90
N ARG A 165 -5.58 4.77 0.79
CA ARG A 165 -6.61 4.71 1.83
C ARG A 165 -7.02 3.28 2.09
N ILE A 166 -7.15 2.97 3.37
CA ILE A 166 -7.70 1.71 3.89
C ILE A 166 -8.81 2.03 4.88
N SER A 167 -9.76 1.11 5.02
CA SER A 167 -10.86 1.21 5.97
C SER A 167 -10.93 -0.03 6.86
N PHE A 168 -11.23 0.16 8.14
CA PHE A 168 -11.43 -0.90 9.11
C PHE A 168 -12.92 -1.01 9.44
N PRO A 169 -13.69 -1.85 8.73
CA PRO A 169 -15.11 -2.03 9.03
C PRO A 169 -15.28 -2.67 10.41
N TYR A 170 -16.35 -2.31 11.12
CA TYR A 170 -16.62 -2.80 12.47
C TYR A 170 -16.71 -4.34 12.59
N TYR A 171 -17.09 -5.03 11.52
CA TYR A 171 -17.27 -6.49 11.48
C TYR A 171 -15.98 -7.26 11.14
N MET A 172 -14.86 -6.57 10.93
CA MET A 172 -13.54 -7.17 10.68
C MET A 172 -13.06 -7.92 11.93
N SER A 173 -12.37 -9.05 11.73
CA SER A 173 -11.74 -9.78 12.84
C SER A 173 -10.44 -9.11 13.29
N ASN A 174 -10.00 -9.37 14.52
CA ASN A 174 -8.73 -8.81 15.00
C ASN A 174 -7.52 -9.35 14.21
N GLU A 175 -7.61 -10.59 13.73
CA GLU A 175 -6.57 -11.22 12.91
C GLU A 175 -6.42 -10.53 11.54
N GLU A 176 -7.55 -10.19 10.89
CA GLU A 176 -7.54 -9.41 9.64
C GLU A 176 -6.97 -8.01 9.85
N PHE A 177 -7.34 -7.36 10.97
CA PHE A 177 -6.83 -6.05 11.34
C PHE A 177 -5.30 -6.06 11.51
N GLU A 178 -4.76 -7.02 12.29
CA GLU A 178 -3.32 -7.17 12.50
C GLU A 178 -2.59 -7.51 11.20
N PHE A 179 -3.18 -8.37 10.35
CA PHE A 179 -2.60 -8.69 9.04
C PHE A 179 -2.49 -7.46 8.13
N ILE A 180 -3.51 -6.60 8.10
CA ILE A 180 -3.48 -5.36 7.33
C ILE A 180 -2.34 -4.45 7.81
N LEU A 181 -2.19 -4.26 9.13
CA LEU A 181 -1.10 -3.43 9.66
C LEU A 181 0.27 -4.03 9.37
N ALA A 182 0.44 -5.35 9.51
CA ALA A 182 1.68 -6.03 9.15
C ALA A 182 2.02 -5.88 7.65
N ALA A 183 1.02 -5.96 6.77
CA ALA A 183 1.19 -5.73 5.34
C ALA A 183 1.62 -4.29 5.02
N LEU A 184 1.09 -3.29 5.72
CA LEU A 184 1.51 -1.90 5.57
C LEU A 184 2.96 -1.69 6.03
N GLU A 185 3.34 -2.28 7.16
CA GLU A 185 4.71 -2.23 7.67
C GLU A 185 5.69 -2.93 6.73
N PHE A 186 5.27 -4.05 6.14
CA PHE A 186 6.02 -4.72 5.07
C PHE A 186 6.25 -3.77 3.89
N ILE A 187 5.20 -3.13 3.36
CA ILE A 187 5.35 -2.21 2.22
C ILE A 187 6.18 -0.97 2.61
N ALA A 188 6.03 -0.49 3.84
CA ALA A 188 6.85 0.61 4.36
C ALA A 188 8.34 0.26 4.45
N THR A 189 8.67 -1.02 4.63
CA THR A 189 10.05 -1.50 4.72
C THR A 189 10.62 -1.90 3.35
N TYR A 190 9.84 -2.65 2.57
CA TYR A 190 10.31 -3.35 1.37
C TYR A 190 9.67 -2.84 0.07
N GLY A 191 8.60 -2.05 0.14
CA GLY A 191 7.75 -1.71 -1.00
C GLY A 191 8.49 -1.05 -2.17
N GLN A 192 9.53 -0.26 -1.88
CA GLN A 192 10.34 0.36 -2.95
C GLN A 192 11.04 -0.66 -3.84
N ARG A 193 11.40 -1.85 -3.33
CA ARG A 193 12.12 -2.88 -4.08
C ARG A 193 11.29 -3.45 -5.22
N PHE A 194 9.97 -3.47 -5.04
CA PHE A 194 9.01 -3.99 -6.00
C PHE A 194 8.81 -3.07 -7.20
N LEU A 195 9.31 -1.82 -7.19
CA LEU A 195 9.19 -0.90 -8.34
C LEU A 195 9.74 -1.52 -9.64
N THR A 196 10.77 -2.36 -9.55
CA THR A 196 11.38 -3.04 -10.71
C THR A 196 10.44 -4.04 -11.38
N LEU A 197 9.51 -4.62 -10.61
CA LEU A 197 8.55 -5.63 -11.07
C LEU A 197 7.29 -5.04 -11.66
N TYR A 198 7.08 -3.73 -11.52
CA TYR A 198 5.89 -3.07 -12.03
C TYR A 198 6.21 -2.15 -13.21
N HIS A 199 5.18 -1.90 -14.00
CA HIS A 199 5.16 -0.91 -15.06
C HIS A 199 4.22 0.22 -14.63
N PHE A 200 4.71 1.47 -14.73
CA PHE A 200 3.91 2.66 -14.51
C PHE A 200 3.57 3.28 -15.86
N ASP A 201 2.28 3.42 -16.12
CA ASP A 201 1.78 4.14 -17.30
C ASP A 201 1.52 5.60 -16.92
N LEU A 202 2.30 6.51 -17.51
CA LEU A 202 2.21 7.95 -17.26
C LEU A 202 0.90 8.57 -17.72
N ARG A 203 0.26 7.98 -18.74
CA ARG A 203 -0.96 8.52 -19.35
C ARG A 203 -2.17 8.24 -18.47
N THR A 204 -2.26 7.01 -17.96
CA THR A 204 -3.40 6.58 -17.12
C THR A 204 -3.14 6.74 -15.63
N GLY A 205 -1.88 6.77 -15.19
CA GLY A 205 -1.49 6.70 -13.78
C GLY A 205 -1.64 5.29 -13.17
N SER A 206 -1.83 4.28 -14.00
CA SER A 206 -2.00 2.90 -13.56
C SER A 206 -0.66 2.19 -13.36
N TRP A 207 -0.66 1.22 -12.45
CA TRP A 207 0.47 0.35 -12.18
C TRP A 207 0.07 -1.08 -12.49
N SER A 208 0.88 -1.77 -13.29
CA SER A 208 0.64 -3.16 -13.67
C SER A 208 1.88 -4.02 -13.40
N ALA A 209 1.66 -5.24 -12.90
CA ALA A 209 2.75 -6.18 -12.69
C ALA A 209 3.32 -6.64 -14.04
N ARG A 210 4.66 -6.70 -14.15
CA ARG A 210 5.33 -7.28 -15.31
C ARG A 210 5.37 -8.78 -15.15
N GLU A 211 4.36 -9.45 -15.69
CA GLU A 211 4.21 -10.90 -15.61
C GLU A 211 5.49 -11.67 -15.98
N LYS A 212 6.20 -11.25 -17.04
CA LYS A 212 7.48 -11.86 -17.46
C LYS A 212 8.59 -11.75 -16.41
N ALA A 213 8.68 -10.62 -15.71
CA ALA A 213 9.70 -10.41 -14.66
C ALA A 213 9.36 -11.24 -13.41
N LEU A 214 8.07 -11.34 -13.09
CA LEU A 214 7.55 -12.17 -12.02
C LEU A 214 7.83 -13.66 -12.28
N ILE A 215 7.52 -14.12 -13.50
CA ILE A 215 7.77 -15.49 -13.94
C ILE A 215 9.27 -15.78 -13.91
N CYS A 216 10.13 -14.91 -14.43
CA CYS A 216 11.58 -15.13 -14.40
C CYS A 216 12.14 -15.29 -12.96
N LEU A 217 11.67 -14.48 -12.01
CA LEU A 217 12.03 -14.63 -10.59
C LEU A 217 11.57 -15.97 -10.01
N ILE A 218 10.36 -16.42 -10.35
CA ILE A 218 9.80 -17.68 -9.87
C ILE A 218 10.48 -18.88 -10.54
N THR A 219 10.75 -18.81 -11.85
CA THR A 219 11.40 -19.89 -12.60
C THR A 219 12.86 -20.08 -12.17
N ASN A 220 13.57 -19.01 -11.81
CA ASN A 220 14.90 -19.13 -11.17
C ASN A 220 14.86 -19.73 -9.76
N LYS A 221 13.69 -19.73 -9.09
CA LYS A 221 13.45 -20.45 -7.82
C LYS A 221 13.05 -21.93 -8.04
N ASN A 222 12.37 -22.24 -9.15
CA ASN A 222 11.77 -23.55 -9.42
C ASN A 222 12.76 -24.61 -9.93
N SER A 223 13.86 -24.81 -9.19
CA SER A 223 14.56 -26.09 -9.24
C SER A 223 13.92 -27.14 -8.32
N ASN A 224 13.09 -26.78 -7.33
CA ASN A 224 12.33 -27.71 -6.46
C ASN A 224 11.23 -26.97 -5.64
N ASP A 225 9.95 -27.08 -6.02
CA ASP A 225 8.68 -27.12 -5.20
C ASP A 225 7.46 -26.40 -5.84
N PRO A 226 6.22 -26.88 -5.65
CA PRO A 226 5.04 -26.40 -6.37
C PRO A 226 4.16 -25.37 -5.61
N ALA A 227 3.53 -24.51 -6.42
CA ALA A 227 2.29 -23.73 -6.18
C ALA A 227 2.35 -22.47 -5.28
N LEU A 228 2.69 -21.33 -5.91
CA LEU A 228 2.46 -19.98 -5.41
C LEU A 228 0.99 -19.50 -5.63
N PRO A 229 0.40 -18.75 -4.68
CA PRO A 229 -0.92 -18.11 -4.86
C PRO A 229 -0.98 -17.06 -5.98
N LEU A 230 0.19 -16.57 -6.42
CA LEU A 230 0.35 -15.54 -7.45
C LEU A 230 -0.17 -15.99 -8.83
N ALA A 231 -0.16 -17.31 -9.11
CA ALA A 231 -0.64 -17.85 -10.39
C ALA A 231 -2.17 -17.80 -10.54
N ASN A 232 -2.93 -17.77 -9.42
CA ASN A 232 -4.39 -17.76 -9.46
C ASN A 232 -4.98 -16.35 -9.66
N GLY A 233 -4.25 -15.29 -9.32
CA GLY A 233 -4.68 -13.90 -9.57
C GLY A 233 -4.60 -13.48 -11.03
N ILE A 234 -3.69 -14.08 -11.81
CA ILE A 234 -3.41 -13.68 -13.19
C ILE A 234 -4.32 -14.41 -14.21
N LYS A 235 -4.88 -15.58 -13.86
CA LYS A 235 -5.76 -16.37 -14.75
C LYS A 235 -7.26 -16.01 -14.68
N GLY A 236 -7.65 -14.98 -13.95
CA GLY A 236 -9.04 -14.63 -13.66
C GLY A 236 -9.76 -13.72 -14.68
N THR A 237 -9.62 -13.97 -15.99
CA THR A 237 -10.54 -13.39 -17.00
C THR A 237 -10.81 -14.42 -18.09
N LYS A 238 -11.69 -15.38 -17.79
CA LYS A 238 -12.61 -15.99 -18.75
C LYS A 238 -13.84 -16.45 -17.97
N VAL A 239 -14.95 -15.77 -18.23
CA VAL A 239 -16.29 -16.18 -17.80
C VAL A 239 -16.64 -17.45 -18.57
N ASP A 240 -16.78 -18.56 -17.88
CA ASP A 240 -17.54 -19.70 -18.38
C ASP A 240 -18.52 -20.15 -17.29
N ASN A 241 -19.79 -19.91 -17.58
CA ASN A 241 -20.95 -20.33 -16.81
C ASN A 241 -21.00 -21.86 -16.74
N LYS A 242 -20.71 -22.45 -15.57
CA LYS A 242 -21.30 -23.73 -15.13
C LYS A 242 -21.49 -23.69 -13.62
N GLN A 243 -22.75 -23.70 -13.19
CA GLN A 243 -23.15 -23.92 -11.79
C GLN A 243 -22.65 -25.28 -11.31
N PRO A 244 -22.25 -25.38 -10.03
CA PRO A 244 -22.48 -26.59 -9.28
C PRO A 244 -23.31 -26.29 -8.02
N ASN A 245 -24.49 -26.91 -7.98
CA ASN A 245 -25.12 -27.29 -6.71
C ASN A 245 -24.14 -28.20 -5.97
N ASP A 246 -23.75 -27.82 -4.75
CA ASP A 246 -23.89 -28.69 -3.59
C ASP A 246 -23.43 -27.98 -2.32
N ARG A 247 -24.32 -27.94 -1.34
CA ARG A 247 -24.10 -27.42 0.00
C ARG A 247 -23.18 -28.38 0.76
N LYS A 248 -21.98 -27.92 1.14
CA LYS A 248 -21.29 -28.37 2.34
C LYS A 248 -20.71 -27.16 3.07
N THR A 249 -21.36 -26.82 4.18
CA THR A 249 -20.84 -25.96 5.24
C THR A 249 -19.56 -26.57 5.79
N ALA A 250 -18.41 -26.04 5.36
CA ALA A 250 -17.13 -26.29 6.00
C ALA A 250 -16.84 -25.10 6.93
N GLU A 251 -17.03 -25.31 8.22
CA GLU A 251 -16.53 -24.42 9.26
C GLU A 251 -15.00 -24.34 9.13
N ALA A 252 -14.50 -23.19 8.68
CA ALA A 252 -13.07 -22.93 8.59
C ALA A 252 -12.53 -22.76 10.01
N LYS A 253 -11.69 -23.71 10.47
CA LYS A 253 -10.99 -23.58 11.75
C LYS A 253 -10.15 -22.30 11.77
N PRO A 254 -10.15 -21.50 12.87
CA PRO A 254 -9.44 -20.22 12.95
C PRO A 254 -7.94 -20.33 12.69
N ASN A 255 -7.32 -21.49 12.97
CA ASN A 255 -5.90 -21.74 12.68
C ASN A 255 -5.53 -21.70 11.19
N GLY A 256 -6.47 -21.94 10.27
CA GLY A 256 -6.19 -21.96 8.83
C GLY A 256 -5.96 -20.56 8.22
N MET A 257 -6.56 -19.52 8.80
CA MET A 257 -6.48 -18.16 8.27
C MET A 257 -5.19 -17.45 8.72
N VAL A 258 -4.83 -17.60 10.00
CA VAL A 258 -3.58 -17.05 10.55
C VAL A 258 -2.36 -17.66 9.85
N THR A 259 -2.36 -18.99 9.67
CA THR A 259 -1.30 -19.68 8.93
C THR A 259 -1.17 -19.19 7.49
N LYS A 260 -2.29 -18.90 6.81
CA LYS A 260 -2.28 -18.31 5.47
C LYS A 260 -1.64 -16.91 5.46
N PHE A 261 -1.99 -16.05 6.41
CA PHE A 261 -1.41 -14.71 6.53
C PHE A 261 0.08 -14.73 6.79
N GLU A 262 0.55 -15.60 7.69
CA GLU A 262 1.97 -15.79 7.95
C GLU A 262 2.72 -16.30 6.72
N MET A 263 2.16 -17.27 5.99
CA MET A 263 2.75 -17.76 4.74
C MET A 263 2.87 -16.65 3.71
N SER A 264 1.80 -15.85 3.52
CA SER A 264 1.82 -14.70 2.60
C SER A 264 2.91 -13.69 2.95
N LEU A 265 3.06 -13.34 4.23
CA LEU A 265 4.12 -12.42 4.69
C LEU A 265 5.51 -13.01 4.46
N LYS A 266 5.74 -14.29 4.81
CA LYS A 266 7.02 -14.97 4.62
C LYS A 266 7.42 -14.99 3.14
N THR A 267 6.51 -15.38 2.25
CA THR A 267 6.76 -15.39 0.81
C THR A 267 7.08 -13.98 0.28
N ALA A 268 6.36 -12.95 0.72
CA ALA A 268 6.61 -11.59 0.31
C ALA A 268 8.00 -11.09 0.76
N ILE A 269 8.43 -11.44 1.98
CA ILE A 269 9.77 -11.16 2.51
C ILE A 269 10.85 -11.84 1.68
N GLU A 270 10.69 -13.12 1.35
CA GLU A 270 11.65 -13.83 0.51
C GLU A 270 11.81 -13.17 -0.86
N ILE A 271 10.70 -12.78 -1.50
CA ILE A 271 10.74 -12.05 -2.79
C ILE A 271 11.46 -10.72 -2.61
N ALA A 272 11.17 -9.98 -1.53
CA ALA A 272 11.81 -8.70 -1.24
C ALA A 272 13.33 -8.80 -1.05
N HIS A 273 13.84 -9.93 -0.53
CA HIS A 273 15.28 -10.17 -0.40
C HIS A 273 15.99 -10.46 -1.72
N LEU A 274 15.27 -10.97 -2.73
CA LEU A 274 15.82 -11.19 -4.08
C LEU A 274 15.92 -9.89 -4.90
N LEU A 275 15.22 -8.85 -4.48
CA LEU A 275 15.16 -7.58 -5.19
C LEU A 275 16.22 -6.59 -4.68
N PRO A 276 16.73 -5.70 -5.55
CA PRO A 276 17.71 -4.69 -5.15
C PRO A 276 17.11 -3.78 -4.08
N LYS A 277 17.86 -3.55 -2.99
CA LYS A 277 17.40 -2.77 -1.84
C LYS A 277 16.98 -1.34 -2.21
N PHE A 278 17.77 -0.71 -3.07
CA PHE A 278 17.58 0.65 -3.56
C PHE A 278 17.57 0.63 -5.09
N PRO A 279 16.42 0.37 -5.73
CA PRO A 279 16.36 0.37 -7.19
C PRO A 279 16.63 1.78 -7.73
N PRO A 280 17.38 1.91 -8.84
CA PRO A 280 17.65 3.19 -9.44
C PRO A 280 16.34 3.85 -9.92
N GLN A 281 16.30 5.17 -9.88
CA GLN A 281 15.15 5.92 -10.39
C GLN A 281 14.97 5.64 -11.88
N ARG A 282 13.72 5.36 -12.28
CA ARG A 282 13.44 4.97 -13.65
C ARG A 282 13.54 6.17 -14.58
N ARG A 283 14.20 5.99 -15.73
CA ARG A 283 14.15 6.95 -16.84
C ARG A 283 12.82 6.77 -17.57
N LEU A 284 11.98 7.80 -17.54
CA LEU A 284 10.78 7.84 -18.38
C LEU A 284 11.18 8.13 -19.83
N GLN A 285 10.52 7.47 -20.77
CA GLN A 285 10.81 7.62 -22.21
C GLN A 285 10.21 8.91 -22.80
N GLU A 286 9.29 9.56 -22.09
CA GLU A 286 8.57 10.75 -22.55
C GLU A 286 9.20 12.05 -21.96
N GLU A 287 9.10 13.16 -22.68
CA GLU A 287 9.69 14.49 -22.39
C GLU A 287 9.16 15.20 -21.10
N LEU A 288 8.73 14.45 -20.09
CA LEU A 288 8.27 15.01 -18.83
C LEU A 288 9.41 15.13 -17.83
N ASP A 289 9.59 16.31 -17.25
CA ASP A 289 10.55 16.52 -16.16
C ASP A 289 10.18 15.63 -14.96
N LEU A 290 11.11 14.76 -14.56
CA LEU A 290 10.99 13.88 -13.40
C LEU A 290 10.83 14.65 -12.08
N ASN A 291 11.24 15.92 -12.04
CA ASN A 291 11.04 16.79 -10.88
C ASN A 291 9.57 17.13 -10.67
N LEU A 292 8.77 17.13 -11.74
CA LEU A 292 7.34 17.36 -11.64
C LEU A 292 6.64 16.22 -10.87
N LEU A 293 7.17 15.00 -10.92
CA LEU A 293 6.55 13.88 -10.22
C LEU A 293 6.74 14.00 -8.71
N TYR A 294 5.60 14.06 -8.00
CA TYR A 294 5.59 14.09 -6.53
C TYR A 294 6.07 12.78 -5.90
N PHE A 295 6.05 11.69 -6.66
CA PHE A 295 6.29 10.33 -6.18
C PHE A 295 7.46 9.67 -6.92
N ARG A 296 7.97 8.58 -6.35
CA ARG A 296 9.03 7.76 -6.94
C ARG A 296 8.46 6.81 -8.00
N VAL A 297 9.19 6.67 -9.11
CA VAL A 297 8.88 5.81 -10.27
C VAL A 297 10.11 5.00 -10.67
#